data_AF-I9R2S0-F1
#
_entry.id   AF-I9R2S0-F1
#
_cell.length_a   1.000
_cell.length_b   1.000
_cell.length_c   1.000
_cell.angle_alpha   90.00
_cell.angle_beta   90.00
_cell.angle_gamma   90.00
#
_symmetry.space_group_name_H-M   'P 1'
#
loop_
_entity.id
_entity.type
_entity.pdbx_description
1 polymer ?
#
loop_
_entity_poly.entity_id
_entity_poly.type
_entity_poly.pdbx_seq_one_letter_code
_entity_poly.pdbx_strand_id
1 'polypeptide(L)'
;MKKLTAILKGCNLVDKLFSLREKEINRKIEGAKDDCERRKAEAEIKYENYCKELGEKDVDYRRIINGMLECKQEIMDADETLKVIAEVEADLQSEAELEEEKEK
;
A
#
# COMPACT_ATOMS: atom_id res chain seq x y z
N MET A 1 0.09 -11.75 -12.67
CA MET A 1 -1.32 -11.44 -12.33
C MET A 1 -2.30 -12.16 -13.24
N LYS A 2 -2.53 -13.46 -13.02
CA LYS A 2 -3.38 -14.26 -13.92
C LYS A 2 -4.84 -13.75 -13.93
N LYS A 3 -5.40 -13.45 -12.75
CA LYS A 3 -6.74 -12.88 -12.60
C LYS A 3 -6.89 -11.51 -13.27
N LEU A 4 -5.94 -10.60 -13.08
CA LEU A 4 -6.00 -9.29 -13.74
C LEU A 4 -5.94 -9.40 -15.27
N THR A 5 -5.01 -10.21 -15.81
CA THR A 5 -4.90 -10.41 -17.25
C THR A 5 -6.21 -10.92 -17.85
N ALA A 6 -6.90 -11.82 -17.13
CA ALA A 6 -8.14 -12.41 -17.61
C ALA A 6 -9.33 -11.44 -17.52
N ILE A 7 -9.42 -10.63 -16.47
CA ILE A 7 -10.37 -9.49 -16.39
C ILE A 7 -10.15 -8.52 -17.54
N LEU A 8 -8.88 -8.16 -17.81
CA LEU A 8 -8.54 -7.22 -18.87
C LEU A 8 -8.93 -7.77 -20.24
N LYS A 9 -8.62 -9.04 -20.55
CA LYS A 9 -8.99 -9.69 -21.82
C LYS A 9 -10.50 -9.74 -22.10
N GLY A 10 -11.35 -9.75 -21.06
CA GLY A 10 -12.81 -9.69 -21.20
C GLY A 10 -13.35 -8.32 -21.65
N CYS A 11 -12.52 -7.28 -21.71
CA CYS A 11 -12.90 -5.96 -22.22
C CYS A 11 -12.63 -5.85 -23.73
N ASN A 12 -13.55 -5.30 -24.53
CA ASN A 12 -13.46 -5.19 -26.01
C ASN A 12 -12.36 -4.22 -26.54
N LEU A 13 -11.10 -4.37 -26.14
CA LEU A 13 -9.99 -3.55 -26.61
C LEU A 13 -8.90 -4.37 -27.31
N VAL A 14 -8.26 -3.78 -28.32
CA VAL A 14 -7.20 -4.41 -29.12
C VAL A 14 -6.06 -4.93 -28.23
N ASP A 15 -5.63 -6.18 -28.43
CA ASP A 15 -4.69 -6.96 -27.58
C ASP A 15 -3.43 -6.21 -27.08
N LYS A 16 -2.94 -5.23 -27.84
CA LYS A 16 -1.77 -4.42 -27.45
C LYS A 16 -2.03 -3.52 -26.23
N LEU A 17 -3.27 -3.07 -26.01
CA LEU A 17 -3.64 -2.16 -24.92
C LEU A 17 -3.75 -2.85 -23.56
N PHE A 18 -4.01 -4.16 -23.51
CA PHE A 18 -4.06 -4.90 -22.24
C PHE A 18 -2.72 -4.95 -21.54
N SER A 19 -1.64 -5.21 -22.29
CA SER A 19 -0.29 -5.27 -21.72
C SER A 19 0.16 -3.93 -21.12
N LEU A 20 -0.29 -2.81 -21.69
CA LEU A 20 -0.01 -1.48 -21.17
C LEU A 20 -0.80 -1.20 -19.89
N ARG A 21 -2.09 -1.55 -19.86
CA ARG A 21 -2.95 -1.41 -18.68
C ARG A 21 -2.48 -2.28 -17.52
N GLU A 22 -2.09 -3.52 -17.78
CA GLU A 22 -1.54 -4.42 -16.76
C GLU A 22 -0.27 -3.82 -16.11
N LYS A 23 0.65 -3.30 -16.95
CA LYS A 23 1.85 -2.61 -16.47
C LYS A 23 1.53 -1.34 -15.67
N GLU A 24 0.53 -0.58 -16.09
CA GLU A 24 0.11 0.62 -15.38
C GLU A 24 -0.46 0.29 -14.00
N ILE A 25 -1.32 -0.74 -13.92
CA ILE A 25 -1.89 -1.20 -12.65
C ILE A 25 -0.78 -1.68 -11.71
N ASN A 26 0.18 -2.49 -12.19
CA ASN A 26 1.35 -2.87 -11.39
C ASN A 26 2.11 -1.67 -10.84
N ARG A 27 2.43 -0.68 -11.70
CA ARG A 27 3.14 0.51 -11.27
C ARG A 27 2.37 1.31 -10.22
N LYS A 28 1.03 1.31 -10.27
CA LYS A 28 0.21 1.97 -9.27
C LYS A 28 0.22 1.24 -7.94
N ILE A 29 0.25 -0.09 -7.96
CA ILE A 29 0.39 -0.90 -6.75
C ILE A 29 1.78 -0.71 -6.13
N GLU A 30 2.84 -0.80 -6.93
CA GLU A 30 4.21 -0.50 -6.50
C GLU A 30 4.32 0.92 -5.93
N GLY A 31 3.75 1.92 -6.61
CA GLY A 31 3.74 3.30 -6.12
C GLY A 31 2.98 3.47 -4.80
N ALA A 32 1.86 2.76 -4.61
CA ALA A 32 1.13 2.78 -3.34
C ALA A 32 1.94 2.15 -2.20
N LYS A 33 2.71 1.10 -2.50
CA LYS A 33 3.63 0.46 -1.56
C LYS A 33 4.76 1.42 -1.18
N ASP A 34 5.44 2.01 -2.16
CA ASP A 34 6.53 2.95 -1.94
C ASP A 34 6.09 4.17 -1.11
N ASP A 35 4.91 4.73 -1.41
CA ASP A 35 4.36 5.85 -0.64
C ASP A 35 4.05 5.45 0.81
N CYS A 36 3.56 4.23 1.04
CA CYS A 36 3.27 3.72 2.37
C CYS A 36 4.55 3.47 3.18
N GLU A 37 5.58 2.86 2.56
CA GLU A 37 6.91 2.67 3.17
C GLU A 37 7.56 4.01 3.52
N ARG A 38 7.46 5.01 2.63
CA ARG A 38 7.95 6.36 2.90
C ARG A 38 7.26 7.01 4.10
N ARG A 39 5.92 6.93 4.18
CA ARG A 39 5.17 7.46 5.33
C ARG A 39 5.58 6.80 6.64
N LYS A 40 5.76 5.49 6.63
CA LYS A 40 6.26 4.74 7.80
C LYS A 40 7.62 5.26 8.24
N ALA A 41 8.57 5.38 7.32
CA ALA A 41 9.92 5.88 7.62
C ALA A 41 9.91 7.32 8.16
N GLU A 42 9.08 8.19 7.58
CA GLU A 42 8.91 9.57 8.08
C GLU A 42 8.35 9.61 9.51
N ALA A 43 7.38 8.76 9.83
CA ALA A 43 6.82 8.64 11.17
C ALA A 43 7.83 8.07 12.18
N GLU A 44 8.65 7.10 11.78
CA GLU A 44 9.75 6.58 12.60
C GLU A 44 10.80 7.65 12.92
N ILE A 45 11.18 8.46 11.93
CA ILE A 45 12.11 9.59 12.11
C ILE A 45 11.51 10.63 13.07
N LYS A 46 10.24 10.99 12.90
CA LYS A 46 9.54 11.93 13.79
C LYS A 46 9.47 11.40 15.23
N TYR A 47 9.15 10.13 15.40
CA TYR A 47 9.12 9.49 16.72
C TYR A 47 10.48 9.58 17.42
N GLU A 48 11.57 9.27 16.70
CA GLU A 48 12.92 9.38 17.23
C GLU A 48 13.29 10.82 17.62
N ASN A 49 12.81 11.82 16.87
CA ASN A 49 13.00 13.23 17.24
C ASN A 49 12.25 13.57 18.54
N TYR A 50 11.01 13.10 18.70
CA TYR A 50 10.29 13.26 19.98
C TYR A 50 11.02 12.59 21.15
N CYS A 51 11.62 11.41 20.95
CA CYS A 51 12.45 10.75 21.97
C CYS A 51 13.63 11.62 22.40
N LYS A 52 14.26 12.35 21.48
CA LYS A 52 15.36 13.29 21.80
C LYS A 52 14.85 14.51 22.56
N GLU A 53 13.71 15.07 22.13
CA GLU A 53 13.09 16.24 22.77
C GLU A 53 12.73 15.96 24.25
N LEU A 54 12.44 14.71 24.64
CA LEU A 54 12.21 14.35 26.05
C LEU A 54 13.41 14.63 26.97
N GLY A 55 14.63 14.70 26.43
CA GLY A 55 15.86 14.98 27.19
C GLY A 55 16.17 16.48 27.35
N GLU A 56 15.38 17.36 26.75
CA GLU A 56 15.62 18.81 26.78
C GLU A 56 15.13 19.45 28.09
N LYS A 57 15.50 20.72 28.31
CA LYS A 57 14.98 21.53 29.42
C LYS A 57 13.67 22.19 28.99
N ASP A 58 12.74 22.35 29.94
CA ASP A 58 11.45 23.04 29.73
C ASP A 58 10.54 22.37 28.68
N VAL A 59 10.45 21.04 28.76
CA VAL A 59 9.70 20.20 27.82
C VAL A 59 8.20 20.19 28.12
N ASP A 60 7.39 20.48 27.09
CA ASP A 60 5.96 20.16 27.11
C ASP A 60 5.74 18.67 26.85
N TYR A 61 5.78 17.88 27.93
CA TYR A 61 5.60 16.44 27.87
C TYR A 61 4.26 16.02 27.27
N ARG A 62 3.20 16.81 27.46
CA ARG A 62 1.87 16.46 26.92
C ARG A 62 1.89 16.55 25.40
N ARG A 63 2.46 17.61 24.85
CA ARG A 63 2.61 17.77 23.39
C ARG A 63 3.46 16.63 22.82
N ILE A 64 4.59 16.31 23.44
CA ILE A 64 5.50 15.28 22.95
C ILE A 64 4.84 13.90 22.99
N ILE A 65 4.26 13.50 24.12
CA ILE A 65 3.62 12.18 24.26
C ILE A 65 2.49 12.02 23.23
N ASN A 66 1.68 13.06 23.00
CA ASN A 66 0.66 13.03 21.96
C ASN A 66 1.27 12.85 20.56
N GLY A 67 2.33 13.59 20.23
CA GLY A 67 3.03 13.43 18.95
C GLY A 67 3.66 12.04 18.78
N MET A 68 4.19 11.46 19.85
CA MET A 68 4.70 10.08 19.85
C MET A 68 3.59 9.06 19.58
N LEU A 69 2.41 9.23 20.19
CA LEU A 69 1.25 8.38 19.96
C LEU A 69 0.75 8.48 18.51
N GLU A 70 0.69 9.69 17.96
CA GLU A 70 0.34 9.92 16.55
C GLU A 70 1.32 9.21 15.60
N CYS A 71 2.64 9.32 15.86
CA CYS A 71 3.64 8.61 15.06
C CYS A 71 3.48 7.09 15.15
N LYS A 72 3.19 6.54 16.34
CA LYS A 72 2.95 5.11 16.50
C LYS A 72 1.70 4.64 15.77
N GLN A 73 0.63 5.42 15.82
CA GLN A 73 -0.58 5.13 15.05
C GLN A 73 -0.27 5.14 13.54
N GLU A 74 0.45 6.14 13.03
CA GLU A 74 0.80 6.20 11.61
C GLU A 74 1.67 5.01 11.16
N ILE A 75 2.61 4.57 12.00
CA ILE A 75 3.42 3.37 11.75
C ILE A 75 2.53 2.12 11.69
N MET A 76 1.61 1.96 12.65
CA MET A 76 0.68 0.83 12.68
C MET A 76 -0.24 0.81 11.43
N ASP A 77 -0.78 1.96 11.06
CA ASP A 77 -1.65 2.10 9.89
C ASP A 77 -0.88 1.80 8.59
N ALA A 78 0.37 2.22 8.50
CA ALA A 78 1.23 1.92 7.36
C ALA A 78 1.55 0.42 7.27
N ASP A 79 1.91 -0.21 8.39
CA ASP A 79 2.16 -1.65 8.43
C ASP A 79 0.94 -2.47 8.01
N GLU A 80 -0.25 -2.07 8.47
CA GLU A 80 -1.48 -2.74 8.07
C GLU A 80 -1.80 -2.51 6.59
N THR A 81 -1.64 -1.28 6.10
CA THR A 81 -1.84 -0.94 4.69
C THR A 81 -0.91 -1.76 3.78
N LEU A 82 0.35 -1.95 4.16
CA LEU A 82 1.30 -2.78 3.40
C LEU A 82 0.86 -4.25 3.31
N LYS A 83 0.30 -4.81 4.39
CA LYS A 83 -0.28 -6.17 4.35
C LYS A 83 -1.46 -6.23 3.39
N VAL A 84 -2.39 -5.27 3.48
CA VAL A 84 -3.56 -5.20 2.60
C VAL A 84 -3.14 -5.05 1.13
N ILE A 85 -2.12 -4.25 0.83
CA ILE A 85 -1.56 -4.15 -0.53
C ILE A 85 -1.04 -5.51 -1.01
N ALA A 86 -0.31 -6.24 -0.16
CA ALA A 86 0.20 -7.57 -0.51
C ALA A 86 -0.93 -8.60 -0.73
N GLU A 87 -2.03 -8.51 0.03
CA GLU A 87 -3.23 -9.32 -0.19
C GLU A 87 -3.89 -9.00 -1.54
N VAL A 88 -4.03 -7.71 -1.88
CA VAL A 88 -4.54 -7.28 -3.20
C VAL A 88 -3.64 -7.81 -4.33
N GLU A 89 -2.31 -7.72 -4.19
CA GLU A 89 -1.37 -8.31 -5.14
C GLU A 89 -1.58 -9.81 -5.30
N ALA A 90 -1.68 -10.54 -4.19
CA ALA A 90 -1.91 -11.99 -4.19
C ALA A 90 -3.24 -12.35 -4.86
N ASP A 91 -4.31 -11.60 -4.58
CA ASP A 91 -5.61 -11.79 -5.20
C ASP A 91 -5.55 -11.56 -6.70
N LEU A 92 -4.85 -10.52 -7.17
CA LEU A 92 -4.64 -10.26 -8.59
C LEU A 92 -3.71 -11.29 -9.26
N GLN A 93 -2.82 -11.91 -8.49
CA GLN A 93 -1.92 -12.99 -8.89
C GLN A 93 -2.62 -14.34 -9.02
N SER A 94 -3.62 -14.60 -8.17
CA SER A 94 -4.36 -15.86 -8.07
C SER A 94 -4.97 -16.27 -9.41
N GLU A 95 -5.19 -17.58 -9.59
CA GLU A 95 -5.90 -18.08 -10.77
C GLU A 95 -7.35 -17.64 -10.67
N ALA A 96 -7.80 -16.84 -11.64
CA ALA A 96 -9.21 -16.63 -11.83
C ALA A 96 -9.81 -17.95 -12.32
N GLU A 97 -10.63 -18.58 -11.48
CA GLU A 97 -11.80 -19.32 -11.96
C GLU A 97 -12.73 -18.30 -12.64
N LEU A 98 -12.33 -17.80 -13.82
CA LEU A 98 -13.31 -17.25 -14.73
C LEU A 98 -14.03 -18.47 -15.26
N GLU A 99 -15.17 -18.77 -14.65
CA GLU A 99 -16.16 -19.67 -15.22
C GLU A 99 -16.36 -19.27 -16.68
N GLU A 100 -15.79 -20.05 -17.58
CA GLU A 100 -16.27 -20.15 -18.95
C GLU A 100 -17.69 -20.72 -18.86
N GLU A 101 -18.68 -19.89 -18.53
CA GLU A 101 -20.07 -20.22 -18.79
C GLU A 101 -20.33 -20.11 -20.30
N LYS A 102 -19.95 -21.23 -20.94
CA LYS A 102 -20.40 -21.81 -22.19
C LYS A 102 -21.66 -21.15 -22.77
N GLU A 103 -21.48 -20.42 -23.87
CA GLU A 103 -22.56 -20.26 -24.86
C GLU A 103 -23.02 -21.67 -25.29
N LYS A 104 -24.29 -21.99 -24.99
CA LYS A 104 -25.02 -23.14 -25.51
C LYS A 104 -25.91 -22.69 -26.67
#